data_AF-A0A520VAF4-F1
#
_entry.id   AF-A0A520VAF4-F1
#
_cell.length_a   1.000
_cell.length_b   1.000
_cell.length_c   1.000
_cell.angle_alpha   90.00
_cell.angle_beta   90.00
_cell.angle_gamma   90.00
#
_symmetry.space_group_name_H-M   'P 1'
#
loop_
_entity.id
_entity.type
_entity.pdbx_description
1 polymer ?
#
loop_
_entity_poly.entity_id
_entity_poly.type
_entity_poly.pdbx_seq_one_letter_code
_entity_poly.pdbx_strand_id
1 'polypeptide(L)'
;MPLYEFECKSCKNNLMKALGLIEKKHDKKSLLNIIKKYKNLNGIQIVDLKSEKLIQSEGVREEADVEIDLYIEEGKKMVLFYATNFRFSELIFDEEDEKKISTNCCKKGEIERVISSFSYTSDLSTDAPKPPGLADLPEQIRGRVNFSEMIEAKDQPANIKADNRYKHQYMDKSKTKLL
;
A
#
# COMPACT_ATOMS: atom_id res chain seq x y z
N MET A 1 3.45 22.77 -3.73
CA MET A 1 2.20 22.74 -2.95
C MET A 1 2.12 21.37 -2.30
N PRO A 2 1.99 21.27 -0.97
CA PRO A 2 2.01 19.97 -0.33
C PRO A 2 0.65 19.28 -0.52
N LEU A 3 0.66 18.19 -1.27
CA LEU A 3 -0.44 17.25 -1.31
C LEU A 3 -0.30 16.32 -0.10
N TYR A 4 -1.32 16.26 0.73
CA TYR A 4 -1.35 15.35 1.86
C TYR A 4 -2.39 14.26 1.66
N GLU A 5 -2.11 13.11 2.24
CA GLU A 5 -3.03 11.97 2.26
C GLU A 5 -3.66 11.85 3.65
N PHE A 6 -4.94 11.54 3.65
CA PHE A 6 -5.76 11.41 4.84
C PHE A 6 -6.52 10.10 4.79
N GLU A 7 -6.80 9.54 5.96
CA GLU A 7 -7.66 8.37 6.07
C GLU A 7 -8.64 8.51 7.25
N CYS A 8 -9.81 7.90 7.09
CA CYS A 8 -10.76 7.78 8.20
C CYS A 8 -10.35 6.64 9.13
N LYS A 9 -9.89 7.01 10.33
CA LYS A 9 -9.44 6.10 11.39
C LYS A 9 -10.53 5.12 11.83
N SER A 10 -11.78 5.56 11.87
CA SER A 10 -12.92 4.68 12.22
C SER A 10 -13.12 3.57 11.19
N CYS A 11 -13.05 3.90 9.89
CA CYS A 11 -13.21 2.92 8.82
C CYS A 11 -12.05 1.92 8.76
N LYS A 12 -10.82 2.42 8.90
CA LYS A 12 -9.61 1.59 9.04
C LYS A 12 -9.70 0.64 10.23
N ASN A 13 -10.11 1.14 11.40
CA ASN A 13 -10.29 0.30 12.59
C ASN A 13 -11.38 -0.76 12.41
N ASN A 14 -12.47 -0.44 11.69
CA ASN A 14 -13.49 -1.43 11.36
C ASN A 14 -12.94 -2.53 10.47
N LEU A 15 -12.13 -2.19 9.46
CA LEU A 15 -11.46 -3.13 8.58
C LEU A 15 -10.56 -4.09 9.38
N MET A 16 -9.69 -3.55 10.25
CA MET A 16 -8.79 -4.38 11.07
C MET A 16 -9.55 -5.27 12.06
N LYS A 17 -10.63 -4.76 12.65
CA LYS A 17 -11.51 -5.58 13.51
C LYS A 17 -12.22 -6.68 12.73
N ALA A 18 -12.62 -6.40 11.48
CA ALA A 18 -13.21 -7.40 10.59
C ALA A 18 -12.19 -8.49 10.26
N LEU A 19 -10.95 -8.13 9.90
CA LEU A 19 -9.88 -9.09 9.64
C LEU A 19 -9.69 -10.08 10.79
N GLY A 20 -9.54 -9.58 12.03
CA GLY A 20 -9.37 -10.43 13.21
C GLY A 20 -10.59 -11.31 13.56
N LEU A 21 -11.78 -11.01 13.02
CA LEU A 21 -12.95 -11.88 13.12
C LEU A 21 -12.91 -12.98 12.05
N ILE A 22 -12.50 -12.64 10.83
CA ILE A 22 -12.41 -13.58 9.70
C ILE A 22 -11.30 -14.61 9.95
N GLU A 23 -10.18 -14.20 10.55
CA GLU A 23 -9.09 -15.10 10.97
C GLU A 23 -9.60 -16.25 11.85
N LYS A 24 -10.57 -15.96 12.72
CA LYS A 24 -11.17 -16.96 13.62
C LYS A 24 -12.21 -17.81 12.91
N LYS A 25 -13.07 -17.19 12.09
CA LYS A 25 -14.17 -17.88 11.42
C LYS A 25 -14.60 -17.11 10.17
N HIS A 26 -14.71 -17.84 9.07
CA HIS A 26 -15.02 -17.28 7.75
C HIS A 26 -16.10 -18.04 6.98
N ASP A 27 -17.08 -18.59 7.70
CA ASP A 27 -18.28 -19.17 7.09
C ASP A 27 -19.23 -18.06 6.58
N LYS A 28 -20.14 -18.40 5.66
CA LYS A 28 -21.14 -17.48 5.10
C LYS A 28 -21.83 -16.60 6.14
N LYS A 29 -22.26 -17.21 7.26
CA LYS A 29 -22.96 -16.50 8.35
C LYS A 29 -22.06 -15.47 9.04
N SER A 30 -20.78 -15.78 9.28
CA SER A 30 -19.83 -14.83 9.87
C SER A 30 -19.60 -13.62 8.96
N LEU A 31 -19.39 -13.82 7.66
CA LEU A 31 -19.14 -12.71 6.72
C LEU A 31 -20.34 -11.79 6.60
N LEU A 32 -21.56 -12.34 6.46
CA LEU A 32 -22.79 -11.54 6.46
C LEU A 32 -22.97 -10.72 7.74
N ASN A 33 -22.58 -11.27 8.90
CA ASN A 33 -22.63 -10.52 10.16
C ASN A 33 -21.60 -9.39 10.20
N ILE A 34 -20.40 -9.60 9.65
CA ILE A 34 -19.34 -8.59 9.56
C ILE A 34 -19.80 -7.43 8.67
N ILE A 35 -20.32 -7.72 7.48
CA ILE A 35 -20.83 -6.72 6.53
C ILE A 35 -21.96 -5.90 7.17
N LYS A 36 -22.91 -6.55 7.84
CA LYS A 36 -24.00 -5.86 8.55
C LYS A 36 -23.50 -4.97 9.69
N LYS A 37 -22.45 -5.38 10.39
CA LYS A 37 -21.89 -4.66 11.54
C LYS A 37 -21.07 -3.45 11.12
N TYR A 38 -20.29 -3.57 10.04
CA TYR A 38 -19.37 -2.54 9.57
C TYR A 38 -19.85 -1.96 8.25
N LYS A 39 -20.63 -0.87 8.33
CA LYS A 39 -21.30 -0.26 7.17
C LYS A 39 -20.37 0.24 6.05
N ASN A 40 -19.08 0.40 6.33
CA ASN A 40 -18.08 0.78 5.33
C ASN A 40 -17.54 -0.41 4.52
N LEU A 41 -17.95 -1.65 4.84
CA LEU A 41 -17.61 -2.87 4.11
C LEU A 41 -18.83 -3.33 3.33
N ASN A 42 -18.73 -3.31 2.01
CA ASN A 42 -19.80 -3.68 1.09
C ASN A 42 -19.72 -5.15 0.70
N GLY A 43 -18.52 -5.72 0.64
CA GLY A 43 -18.30 -7.12 0.31
C GLY A 43 -16.97 -7.67 0.85
N ILE A 44 -16.92 -8.99 0.95
CA ILE A 44 -15.76 -9.74 1.44
C ILE A 44 -15.62 -11.01 0.59
N GLN A 45 -14.43 -11.24 0.05
CA GLN A 45 -14.05 -12.49 -0.58
C GLN A 45 -12.86 -13.11 0.10
N ILE A 46 -12.79 -14.43 0.09
CA ILE A 46 -11.71 -15.20 0.69
C ILE A 46 -11.21 -16.18 -0.35
N VAL A 47 -9.92 -16.12 -0.62
CA VAL A 47 -9.26 -16.88 -1.66
C VAL A 47 -8.19 -17.75 -1.02
N ASP A 48 -8.18 -19.02 -1.40
CA ASP A 48 -7.05 -19.91 -1.18
C ASP A 48 -6.01 -19.63 -2.26
N LEU A 49 -4.85 -19.12 -1.86
CA LEU A 49 -3.75 -18.78 -2.76
C LEU A 49 -3.02 -20.00 -3.31
N LYS A 50 -3.10 -21.15 -2.63
CA LYS A 50 -2.45 -22.38 -3.12
C LYS A 50 -3.24 -23.03 -4.24
N SER A 51 -4.56 -23.03 -4.10
CA SER A 51 -5.46 -23.63 -5.09
C SER A 51 -6.04 -22.60 -6.06
N GLU A 52 -5.77 -21.31 -5.84
CA GLU A 52 -6.33 -20.17 -6.58
C GLU A 52 -7.86 -20.18 -6.65
N LYS A 53 -8.49 -20.71 -5.59
CA LYS A 53 -9.95 -20.88 -5.53
C LYS A 53 -10.59 -19.94 -4.53
N LEU A 54 -11.75 -19.43 -4.92
CA LEU A 54 -12.66 -18.72 -4.04
C LEU A 54 -13.21 -19.71 -2.98
N ILE A 55 -12.91 -19.47 -1.72
CA ILE A 55 -13.44 -20.21 -0.58
C ILE A 55 -14.84 -19.68 -0.23
N GLN A 56 -14.99 -18.36 -0.19
CA GLN A 56 -16.24 -17.71 0.20
C GLN A 56 -16.34 -16.29 -0.37
N SER A 57 -17.55 -15.85 -0.70
CA SER A 57 -17.84 -14.48 -1.14
C SER A 57 -19.20 -14.04 -0.63
N GLU A 58 -19.27 -12.92 0.07
CA GLU A 58 -20.53 -12.32 0.53
C GLU A 58 -20.50 -10.80 0.32
N GLY A 59 -21.69 -10.22 0.09
CA GLY A 59 -21.86 -8.79 -0.18
C GLY A 59 -21.80 -8.43 -1.66
N VAL A 60 -21.52 -7.16 -1.94
CA VAL A 60 -21.50 -6.59 -3.30
C VAL A 60 -20.23 -5.77 -3.48
N ARG A 61 -19.70 -5.76 -4.70
CA ARG A 61 -18.66 -4.83 -5.15
C ARG A 61 -19.33 -3.74 -5.98
N GLU A 62 -19.28 -2.50 -5.51
CA GLU A 62 -19.70 -1.34 -6.28
C GLU A 62 -18.52 -0.76 -7.07
N GLU A 63 -18.80 0.01 -8.12
CA GLU A 63 -17.74 0.59 -8.98
C GLU A 63 -16.85 1.58 -8.23
N ALA A 64 -17.40 2.26 -7.22
CA ALA A 64 -16.68 3.20 -6.37
C ALA A 64 -15.93 2.55 -5.19
N ASP A 65 -16.07 1.23 -5.00
CA ASP A 65 -15.42 0.53 -3.91
C ASP A 65 -13.91 0.42 -4.13
N VAL A 66 -13.17 0.60 -3.04
CA VAL A 66 -11.77 0.24 -2.98
C VAL A 66 -11.66 -1.24 -2.64
N GLU A 67 -10.87 -1.95 -3.42
CA GLU A 67 -10.46 -3.32 -3.14
C GLU A 67 -9.22 -3.28 -2.24
N ILE A 68 -9.29 -3.95 -1.10
CA ILE A 68 -8.17 -4.05 -0.14
C ILE A 68 -7.87 -5.52 0.11
N ASP A 69 -6.68 -5.93 -0.26
CA ASP A 69 -6.15 -7.29 -0.10
C ASP A 69 -5.32 -7.41 1.17
N LEU A 70 -5.68 -8.37 2.03
CA LEU A 70 -4.98 -8.66 3.28
C LEU A 70 -4.79 -10.16 3.45
N TYR A 71 -3.62 -10.56 3.93
CA TYR A 71 -3.35 -11.95 4.29
C TYR A 71 -3.98 -12.27 5.64
N ILE A 72 -4.69 -13.39 5.71
CA ILE A 72 -5.11 -14.02 6.98
C ILE A 72 -4.14 -15.13 7.38
N GLU A 73 -3.60 -15.80 6.38
CA GLU A 73 -2.60 -16.84 6.57
C GLU A 73 -1.56 -16.64 5.47
N GLU A 74 -0.36 -16.21 5.86
CA GLU A 74 0.68 -15.75 4.95
C GLU A 74 0.98 -16.78 3.86
N GLY A 75 0.85 -16.36 2.60
CA GLY A 75 1.05 -17.22 1.43
C GLY A 75 0.05 -18.37 1.26
N LYS A 76 -1.04 -18.43 2.06
CA LYS A 76 -2.07 -19.47 1.94
C LYS A 76 -3.46 -18.91 1.72
N LYS A 77 -3.87 -17.90 2.49
CA LYS A 77 -5.22 -17.35 2.43
C LYS A 77 -5.19 -15.83 2.45
N MET A 78 -5.95 -15.27 1.54
CA MET A 78 -6.12 -13.84 1.37
C MET A 78 -7.59 -13.48 1.49
N VAL A 79 -7.85 -12.29 2.01
CA VAL A 79 -9.15 -11.64 2.02
C VAL A 79 -9.11 -10.44 1.12
N LEU A 80 -10.13 -10.31 0.28
CA LEU A 80 -10.41 -9.11 -0.48
C LEU A 80 -11.59 -8.42 0.18
N PHE A 81 -11.38 -7.23 0.69
CA PHE A 81 -12.45 -6.36 1.17
C PHE A 81 -12.86 -5.42 0.05
N TYR A 82 -14.17 -5.31 -0.19
CA TYR A 82 -14.76 -4.23 -0.97
C TYR A 82 -15.33 -3.21 0.01
N ALA A 83 -14.72 -2.04 0.06
CA ALA A 83 -15.02 -1.03 1.06
C ALA A 83 -15.25 0.34 0.41
N THR A 84 -16.14 1.12 1.01
CA THR A 84 -16.29 2.53 0.65
C THR A 84 -14.95 3.23 0.81
N ASN A 85 -14.54 4.02 -0.19
CA ASN A 85 -13.26 4.70 -0.14
C ASN A 85 -13.15 5.60 1.11
N PHE A 86 -12.19 5.27 1.98
CA PHE A 86 -11.94 5.97 3.23
C PHE A 86 -10.56 6.64 3.29
N ARG A 87 -9.79 6.60 2.19
CA ARG A 87 -8.51 7.29 2.02
C ARG A 87 -8.62 8.28 0.86
N PHE A 88 -8.13 9.49 1.06
CA PHE A 88 -8.25 10.56 0.08
C PHE A 88 -7.08 11.52 0.20
N SER A 89 -6.89 12.35 -0.83
CA SER A 89 -5.81 13.33 -0.89
C SER A 89 -6.41 14.72 -0.97
N GLU A 90 -5.85 15.66 -0.21
CA GLU A 90 -6.30 17.05 -0.18
C GLU A 90 -5.10 17.99 -0.32
N LEU A 91 -5.31 19.10 -1.04
CA LEU A 91 -4.33 20.18 -1.14
C LEU A 91 -4.52 21.11 0.05
N ILE A 92 -3.49 21.21 0.89
CA ILE A 92 -3.52 22.07 2.08
C ILE A 92 -2.61 23.26 1.81
N PHE A 93 -3.20 24.47 1.81
CA PHE A 93 -2.45 25.71 1.67
C PHE A 93 -2.02 26.22 3.04
N ASP A 94 -2.95 26.26 3.99
CA ASP A 94 -2.75 26.77 5.35
C ASP A 94 -3.29 25.80 6.42
N GLU A 95 -2.87 25.94 7.67
CA GLU A 95 -3.33 25.11 8.81
C GLU A 95 -4.86 25.19 9.04
N GLU A 96 -5.51 26.25 8.60
CA GLU A 96 -6.97 26.38 8.67
C GLU A 96 -7.70 25.46 7.68
N ASP A 97 -7.05 25.06 6.59
CA ASP A 97 -7.63 24.14 5.63
C ASP A 97 -7.67 22.72 6.17
N GLU A 98 -6.72 22.33 7.03
CA GLU A 98 -6.76 21.03 7.71
C GLU A 98 -8.03 20.86 8.57
N LYS A 99 -8.55 21.96 9.14
CA LYS A 99 -9.78 21.94 9.96
C LYS A 99 -11.05 21.76 9.12
N LYS A 100 -11.00 22.02 7.81
CA LYS A 100 -12.14 21.88 6.89
C LYS A 100 -12.22 20.49 6.28
N ILE A 101 -11.19 19.65 6.48
CA ILE A 101 -11.15 18.31 5.94
C ILE A 101 -12.32 17.50 6.50
N SER A 102 -13.05 16.87 5.58
CA SER A 102 -14.18 16.00 5.93
C SER A 102 -14.08 14.72 5.12
N THR A 103 -14.61 13.64 5.69
CA THR A 103 -14.61 12.34 5.04
C THR A 103 -15.99 12.02 4.48
N ASN A 104 -16.02 11.57 3.23
CA ASN A 104 -17.25 11.14 2.57
C ASN A 104 -17.71 9.75 3.05
N CYS A 105 -16.83 8.97 3.69
CA CYS A 105 -17.13 7.60 4.06
C CYS A 105 -18.00 7.49 5.33
N CYS A 106 -17.96 8.48 6.24
CA CYS A 106 -18.82 8.50 7.42
C CYS A 106 -18.99 9.90 8.04
N LYS A 107 -20.20 10.23 8.48
CA LYS A 107 -20.57 11.55 9.02
C LYS A 107 -19.85 11.98 10.32
N LYS A 108 -19.11 11.08 10.96
CA LYS A 108 -18.45 11.28 12.28
C LYS A 108 -17.06 10.64 12.35
N GLY A 109 -16.42 10.37 11.22
CA GLY A 109 -15.10 9.75 11.20
C GLY A 109 -14.03 10.69 11.72
N GLU A 110 -13.20 10.22 12.65
CA GLU A 110 -11.93 10.89 12.97
C GLU A 110 -10.99 10.71 11.78
N ILE A 111 -10.40 11.79 11.30
CA ILE A 111 -9.52 11.81 10.13
C ILE A 111 -8.09 11.94 10.63
N GLU A 112 -7.20 11.08 10.14
CA GLU A 112 -5.78 11.13 10.44
C GLU A 112 -4.97 11.36 9.16
N ARG A 113 -3.89 12.13 9.29
CA ARG A 113 -2.93 12.33 8.21
C ARG A 113 -2.06 11.09 8.10
N VAL A 114 -1.97 10.56 6.88
CA VAL A 114 -1.17 9.38 6.58
C VAL A 114 0.15 9.84 5.98
N ILE A 115 1.23 9.17 6.35
CA ILE A 115 2.52 9.35 5.68
C ILE A 115 2.32 8.91 4.24
N SER A 116 2.37 9.88 3.32
CA SER A 116 2.21 9.62 1.90
C SER A 116 3.33 8.71 1.42
N SER A 117 3.02 7.72 0.60
CA SER A 117 4.05 6.92 -0.09
C SER A 117 4.93 7.79 -1.00
N PHE A 118 4.49 8.99 -1.39
CA PHE A 118 5.30 9.99 -2.08
C PHE A 118 6.34 10.67 -1.19
N SER A 119 6.17 10.67 0.13
CA SER A 119 7.15 11.28 1.04
C SER A 119 8.45 10.46 1.16
N TYR A 120 8.40 9.15 0.89
CA TYR A 120 9.58 8.29 0.87
C TYR A 120 10.46 8.48 -0.37
N THR A 121 9.94 9.07 -1.46
CA THR A 121 10.75 9.35 -2.67
C THR A 121 11.32 10.76 -2.68
N SER A 122 10.82 11.65 -1.83
CA SER A 122 11.30 13.04 -1.73
C SER A 122 12.49 13.22 -0.79
N ASP A 123 12.78 12.27 0.12
CA ASP A 123 14.00 12.34 0.94
C ASP A 123 15.18 11.63 0.26
N LEU A 124 15.56 12.14 -0.91
CA LEU A 124 16.88 11.92 -1.51
C LEU A 124 17.85 13.05 -1.10
N SER A 125 17.48 13.88 -0.12
CA SER A 125 18.19 15.10 0.25
C SER A 125 18.82 15.09 1.64
N THR A 126 18.60 14.07 2.47
CA THR A 126 19.40 13.87 3.68
C THR A 126 20.60 12.99 3.36
N ASP A 127 21.78 13.54 3.63
CA ASP A 127 23.11 12.98 3.38
C ASP A 127 23.11 11.44 3.39
N ALA A 128 23.10 10.83 2.19
CA ALA A 128 23.35 9.40 2.07
C ALA A 128 24.67 9.13 2.83
N PRO A 129 24.69 8.14 3.75
CA PRO A 129 25.88 7.89 4.55
C PRO A 129 27.05 7.73 3.60
N LYS A 130 28.07 8.58 3.75
CA LYS A 130 29.26 8.51 2.91
C LYS A 130 29.77 7.07 2.98
N PRO A 131 30.14 6.46 1.84
CA PRO A 131 30.70 5.12 1.87
C PRO A 131 31.84 5.11 2.89
N PRO A 132 31.94 4.06 3.74
CA PRO A 132 32.93 4.01 4.80
C PRO A 132 34.32 4.29 4.22
N GLY A 133 35.03 5.24 4.81
CA GLY A 133 36.38 5.56 4.37
C GLY A 133 37.32 4.39 4.66
N LEU A 134 38.52 4.40 4.09
CA LEU A 134 39.54 3.37 4.35
C LEU A 134 39.81 3.17 5.86
N ALA A 135 39.64 4.23 6.66
CA ALA A 135 39.81 4.23 8.11
C ALA A 135 38.70 3.47 8.86
N ASP A 136 37.49 3.39 8.30
CA ASP A 136 36.33 2.76 8.93
C ASP A 136 36.27 1.24 8.70
N LEU A 137 37.13 0.71 7.83
CA LEU A 137 37.24 -0.72 7.59
C LEU A 137 38.07 -1.42 8.68
N PRO A 138 37.75 -2.68 9.02
CA PRO A 138 38.57 -3.51 9.88
C PRO A 138 39.99 -3.67 9.33
N GLU A 139 41.01 -3.64 10.19
CA GLU A 139 42.44 -3.69 9.81
C GLU A 139 42.81 -4.83 8.87
N GLN A 140 42.11 -5.97 9.00
CA GLN A 140 42.31 -7.18 8.20
C GLN A 140 41.98 -6.97 6.71
N ILE A 141 41.13 -6.00 6.38
CA ILE A 141 40.60 -5.78 5.03
C ILE A 141 41.18 -4.52 4.38
N ARG A 142 41.71 -3.57 5.17
CA ARG A 142 42.25 -2.28 4.68
C ARG A 142 43.28 -2.41 3.55
N GLY A 143 44.11 -3.44 3.55
CA GLY A 143 45.12 -3.68 2.51
C GLY A 143 44.62 -4.47 1.29
N ARG A 144 43.35 -4.90 1.26
CA ARG A 144 42.74 -5.69 0.18
C ARG A 144 41.73 -4.90 -0.65
N VAL A 145 41.38 -3.68 -0.23
CA VAL A 145 40.39 -2.85 -0.92
C VAL A 145 41.11 -1.71 -1.64
N ASN A 146 41.28 -1.83 -2.95
CA ASN A 146 41.71 -0.72 -3.79
C ASN A 146 40.52 0.25 -3.95
N PHE A 147 40.48 1.32 -3.16
CA PHE A 147 39.55 2.44 -3.39
C PHE A 147 40.06 3.43 -4.44
N SER A 148 41.18 3.13 -5.10
CA SER A 148 41.83 4.00 -6.08
C SER A 148 41.39 3.69 -7.50
N GLU A 149 40.09 3.57 -7.79
CA GLU A 149 39.65 3.40 -9.18
C GLU A 149 38.45 4.31 -9.44
N MET A 150 38.68 5.32 -10.27
CA MET A 150 37.62 5.88 -11.11
C MET A 150 36.84 4.70 -11.68
N ILE A 151 35.52 4.73 -11.58
CA ILE A 151 34.66 3.78 -12.30
C ILE A 151 35.01 3.94 -13.78
N GLU A 152 35.69 2.96 -14.37
CA GLU A 152 36.00 2.99 -15.79
C GLU A 152 34.69 3.05 -16.57
N ALA A 153 34.66 3.79 -17.68
CA ALA A 153 33.43 4.02 -18.46
C ALA A 153 32.72 2.72 -18.91
N LYS A 154 33.44 1.58 -18.92
CA LYS A 154 32.90 0.25 -19.22
C LYS A 154 32.08 -0.36 -18.09
N ASP A 155 32.31 0.05 -16.85
CA ASP A 155 31.66 -0.45 -15.63
C ASP A 155 30.53 0.49 -15.16
N GLN A 156 30.34 1.62 -15.85
CA GLN A 156 29.13 2.41 -15.69
C GLN A 156 27.93 1.65 -16.25
N PRO A 157 26.80 1.57 -15.52
CA PRO A 157 25.59 0.98 -16.07
C PRO A 157 25.24 1.72 -17.34
N ALA A 158 25.16 1.00 -18.46
CA ALA A 158 24.85 1.57 -19.76
C ALA A 158 23.61 2.46 -19.62
N ASN A 159 23.75 3.76 -19.89
CA ASN A 159 22.67 4.73 -19.85
C ASN A 159 21.48 4.17 -20.63
N ILE A 160 20.48 3.62 -19.91
CA ILE A 160 19.22 3.22 -20.50
C ILE A 160 18.62 4.53 -21.00
N LYS A 161 18.69 4.75 -22.32
CA LYS A 161 18.09 5.92 -22.97
C LYS A 161 16.67 6.07 -22.44
N ALA A 162 16.31 7.30 -22.04
CA ALA A 162 15.04 7.62 -21.38
C ALA A 162 13.81 7.03 -22.11
N ASP A 163 13.91 6.88 -23.44
CA ASP A 163 12.89 6.33 -24.33
C ASP A 163 12.47 4.88 -24.02
N ASN A 164 13.30 4.10 -23.33
CA ASN A 164 13.01 2.70 -23.00
C ASN A 164 12.56 2.46 -21.55
N ARG A 165 12.44 3.52 -20.72
CA ARG A 165 12.12 3.38 -19.29
C ARG A 165 10.67 2.94 -19.01
N TYR A 166 9.73 3.20 -19.93
CA TYR A 166 8.29 3.06 -19.69
C TYR A 166 7.59 1.94 -20.48
N LYS A 167 8.29 1.22 -21.38
CA LYS A 167 7.66 0.20 -22.24
C LYS A 167 7.13 -1.02 -21.48
N HIS A 168 7.52 -1.22 -20.22
CA HIS A 168 7.15 -2.41 -19.45
C HIS A 168 6.04 -2.17 -18.40
N GLN A 169 5.49 -0.95 -18.30
CA GLN A 169 4.59 -0.61 -17.18
C GLN A 169 3.11 -0.46 -17.49
N TYR A 170 2.66 -0.49 -18.75
CA TYR A 170 1.23 -0.48 -19.06
C TYR A 170 0.82 -1.60 -20.02
N MET A 171 0.44 -2.74 -19.44
CA MET A 171 -0.50 -3.65 -20.06
C MET A 171 -1.86 -3.40 -19.42
N ASP A 172 -2.78 -2.83 -20.18
CA ASP A 172 -4.16 -2.57 -19.78
C ASP A 172 -4.89 -3.91 -19.54
N LYS A 173 -5.03 -4.32 -18.28
CA LYS A 173 -5.71 -5.56 -17.87
C LYS A 173 -7.23 -5.38 -17.72
N SER A 174 -7.80 -4.28 -18.22
CA SER A 174 -9.20 -3.87 -18.03
C SER A 174 -10.28 -4.80 -18.62
N LYS A 175 -9.94 -5.99 -19.11
CA LYS A 175 -10.92 -6.96 -19.61
C LYS A 175 -10.65 -8.37 -19.11
N THR A 176 -10.85 -8.57 -17.82
CA THR A 176 -11.10 -9.92 -17.29
C THR A 176 -12.47 -9.91 -16.61
N LYS A 177 -13.47 -10.50 -17.27
CA LYS A 177 -14.76 -10.80 -16.63
C LYS A 177 -14.50 -11.85 -15.56
N LEU A 178 -14.90 -11.58 -14.32
CA LEU A 178 -14.93 -12.57 -13.26
C LEU A 178 -16.11 -13.52 -13.53
N LEU A 179 -15.82 -14.83 -13.56
CA LEU A 179 -16.77 -15.94 -13.65
C LEU A 179 -17.29 -16.31 -12.27
#